data_AF-A0A1T0AAQ3-F1
#
_entry.id   AF-A0A1T0AAQ3-F1
#
_cell.length_a   1.000
_cell.length_b   1.000
_cell.length_c   1.000
_cell.angle_alpha   90.00
_cell.angle_beta   90.00
_cell.angle_gamma   90.00
#
_symmetry.space_group_name_H-M   'P 1'
#
loop_
_entity.id
_entity.type
_entity.pdbx_description
1 polymer ?
#
loop_
_entity_poly.entity_id
_entity_poly.type
_entity_poly.pdbx_seq_one_letter_code
_entity_poly.pdbx_strand_id
1 'polypeptide(L)'
;MSQADVAAAHGTADLDALLTTLDDGTHPADEIQAKPIITSDGKAQIDWQYIDTSEPRADTANYDYPIALDSEAVANYAKAYNISPKAAQHSIVVGMAAPEALGKILDQLADGKYIGHTLTDGEKMSLVITTTADVVGETHEYVFADNFGKGLVLPIVIAPKDTP
;
A
#
# COMPACT_ATOMS: atom_id res chain seq x y z
N MET A 1 -10.32 -43.76 39.90
CA MET A 1 -10.48 -42.49 40.65
C MET A 1 -9.11 -42.11 41.20
N SER A 2 -8.56 -40.90 41.17
CA SER A 2 -8.56 -39.73 40.28
C SER A 2 -7.52 -38.74 40.89
N GLN A 3 -6.93 -37.89 40.04
CA GLN A 3 -6.34 -36.56 40.33
C GLN A 3 -5.21 -36.42 41.37
N ALA A 4 -3.99 -36.21 40.87
CA ALA A 4 -3.27 -34.92 40.97
C ALA A 4 -2.03 -34.98 40.06
N ASP A 5 -1.59 -33.84 39.56
CA ASP A 5 -0.32 -33.62 38.84
C ASP A 5 -0.31 -33.91 37.32
N VAL A 6 -1.26 -33.29 36.62
CA VAL A 6 -1.03 -32.83 35.25
C VAL A 6 -1.21 -31.31 35.24
N ALA A 7 -0.16 -30.58 35.60
CA ALA A 7 -0.09 -29.14 35.35
C ALA A 7 1.36 -28.67 35.28
N ALA A 8 1.63 -27.84 34.27
CA ALA A 8 2.77 -26.94 34.11
C ALA A 8 4.12 -27.56 33.68
N ALA A 9 4.26 -27.85 32.38
CA ALA A 9 5.59 -27.96 31.77
C ALA A 9 5.60 -27.66 30.26
N HIS A 10 4.88 -26.66 29.75
CA HIS A 10 5.10 -26.16 28.39
C HIS A 10 4.71 -24.68 28.34
N GLY A 11 5.66 -23.75 28.27
CA GLY A 11 5.30 -22.35 28.12
C GLY A 11 6.38 -21.27 28.18
N THR A 12 7.67 -21.58 28.35
CA THR A 12 8.70 -20.52 28.43
C THR A 12 9.94 -20.77 27.59
N ALA A 13 10.37 -22.01 27.39
CA ALA A 13 11.58 -22.31 26.62
C ALA A 13 11.46 -22.04 25.11
N ASP A 14 10.23 -21.94 24.59
CA ASP A 14 9.96 -21.74 23.15
C ASP A 14 9.93 -20.25 22.78
N LEU A 15 9.56 -19.37 23.72
CA LEU A 15 9.51 -17.92 23.46
C LEU A 15 10.90 -17.30 23.37
N ASP A 16 11.81 -17.68 24.27
CA ASP A 16 13.18 -17.16 24.26
C ASP A 16 13.97 -17.66 23.03
N ALA A 17 13.69 -18.88 22.56
CA ALA A 17 14.25 -19.43 21.33
C ALA A 17 13.70 -18.70 20.08
N LEU A 18 12.41 -18.36 20.07
CA LEU A 18 11.81 -17.54 19.00
C LEU A 18 12.39 -16.12 18.98
N LEU A 19 12.57 -15.49 20.14
CA LEU A 19 13.18 -14.15 20.25
C LEU A 19 14.64 -14.11 19.79
N THR A 20 15.42 -15.16 20.08
CA THR A 20 16.82 -15.25 19.61
C THR A 20 16.93 -15.56 18.12
N THR A 21 15.93 -16.20 17.50
CA THR A 21 15.89 -16.34 16.03
C THR A 21 15.42 -15.07 15.30
N LEU A 22 14.73 -14.16 16.00
CA LEU A 22 14.32 -12.86 15.47
C LEU A 22 15.44 -11.81 15.58
N ASP A 23 16.36 -11.98 16.53
CA ASP A 23 17.51 -11.11 16.76
C ASP A 23 18.81 -11.70 16.18
N ASP A 24 18.87 -11.91 14.87
CA ASP A 24 20.11 -12.38 14.22
C ASP A 24 21.15 -11.25 14.03
N GLY A 25 21.03 -10.08 14.68
CA GLY A 25 22.09 -9.05 14.71
C GLY A 25 22.68 -8.59 13.36
N THR A 26 22.06 -9.01 12.24
CA THR A 26 22.54 -8.89 10.86
C THR A 26 21.49 -8.19 10.00
N HIS A 27 20.47 -7.59 10.62
CA HIS A 27 19.83 -6.43 10.02
C HIS A 27 20.80 -5.26 10.23
N PRO A 28 21.50 -4.78 9.19
CA PRO A 28 22.13 -3.47 9.33
C PRO A 28 21.03 -2.53 9.82
N ALA A 29 21.27 -1.87 10.96
CA ALA A 29 20.40 -0.81 11.49
C ALA A 29 20.35 0.42 10.56
N ASP A 30 20.97 0.34 9.39
CA ASP A 30 20.57 1.06 8.20
C ASP A 30 19.46 0.27 7.48
N GLU A 31 18.28 0.19 8.11
CA GLU A 31 17.07 0.20 7.28
C GLU A 31 17.24 1.43 6.38
N ILE A 32 17.18 1.25 5.06
CA ILE A 32 17.09 2.37 4.13
C ILE A 32 15.81 3.11 4.54
N GLN A 33 15.93 4.08 5.45
CA GLN A 33 14.84 4.93 5.83
C GLN A 33 14.54 5.72 4.56
N ALA A 34 13.49 5.30 3.85
CA ALA A 34 12.94 6.06 2.75
C ALA A 34 12.53 7.41 3.35
N LYS A 35 13.36 8.42 3.15
CA LYS A 35 13.15 9.77 3.65
C LYS A 35 12.64 10.62 2.50
N PRO A 36 11.74 11.56 2.77
CA PRO A 36 11.33 12.52 1.76
C PRO A 36 12.50 13.43 1.39
N ILE A 37 12.46 13.97 0.18
CA ILE A 37 13.37 15.04 -0.25
C ILE A 37 12.94 16.32 0.48
N ILE A 38 13.89 17.03 1.09
CA ILE A 38 13.63 18.36 1.63
C ILE A 38 13.94 19.40 0.55
N THR A 39 12.92 20.12 0.13
CA THR A 39 13.02 21.17 -0.89
C THR A 39 13.72 22.42 -0.34
N SER A 40 14.12 23.32 -1.23
CA SER A 40 14.82 24.56 -0.83
C SER A 40 13.97 25.49 0.05
N ASP A 41 12.65 25.41 -0.04
CA ASP A 41 11.69 26.13 0.82
C ASP A 41 11.34 25.36 2.10
N GLY A 42 12.00 24.23 2.36
CA GLY A 42 11.86 23.46 3.60
C GLY A 42 10.68 22.48 3.64
N LYS A 43 9.98 22.28 2.51
CA LYS A 43 8.89 21.31 2.42
C LYS A 43 9.42 19.90 2.19
N ALA A 44 8.63 18.92 2.61
CA ALA A 44 8.87 17.52 2.27
C ALA A 44 8.24 17.20 0.90
N GLN A 45 9.01 16.58 0.02
CA GLN A 45 8.56 16.03 -1.25
C GLN A 45 8.78 14.51 -1.24
N ILE A 46 7.86 13.76 -1.84
CA ILE A 46 7.99 12.31 -1.91
C ILE A 46 9.20 11.96 -2.79
N ASP A 47 10.09 11.13 -2.27
CA ASP A 47 11.18 10.55 -3.05
C ASP A 47 10.71 9.27 -3.74
N TRP A 48 10.19 9.43 -4.96
CA TRP A 48 9.69 8.33 -5.77
C TRP A 48 10.76 7.28 -6.09
N GLN A 49 12.06 7.60 -6.02
CA GLN A 49 13.12 6.63 -6.29
C GLN A 49 13.15 5.47 -5.29
N TYR A 50 12.67 5.69 -4.07
CA TYR A 50 12.54 4.65 -3.03
C TYR A 50 11.18 3.95 -3.04
N ILE A 51 10.21 4.44 -3.82
CA ILE A 51 8.86 3.89 -3.89
C ILE A 51 8.66 3.09 -5.19
N ASP A 52 9.09 3.66 -6.31
CA ASP A 52 8.91 3.12 -7.64
C ASP A 52 9.50 1.73 -7.79
N THR A 53 8.82 0.94 -8.60
CA THR A 53 9.21 -0.43 -8.91
C THR A 53 9.90 -0.48 -10.27
N SER A 54 10.69 -1.52 -10.50
CA SER A 54 11.23 -1.80 -11.84
C SER A 54 10.25 -2.56 -12.74
N GLU A 55 8.99 -2.74 -12.30
CA GLU A 55 8.01 -3.54 -13.04
C GLU A 55 7.56 -2.78 -14.30
N PRO A 56 7.55 -3.41 -15.49
CA PRO A 56 6.99 -2.79 -16.68
C PRO A 56 5.47 -2.63 -16.55
N ARG A 57 4.94 -1.55 -17.15
CA ARG A 57 3.49 -1.37 -17.29
C ARG A 57 2.88 -2.51 -18.09
N ALA A 58 1.83 -3.11 -17.56
CA ALA A 58 1.11 -4.17 -18.23
C ALA A 58 0.14 -3.62 -19.28
N ASP A 59 -0.13 -4.44 -20.31
CA ASP A 59 -1.17 -4.16 -21.30
C ASP A 59 -2.55 -4.51 -20.73
N THR A 60 -3.30 -3.50 -20.32
CA THR A 60 -4.64 -3.67 -19.72
C THR A 60 -5.66 -4.27 -20.68
N ALA A 61 -5.41 -4.25 -21.99
CA ALA A 61 -6.28 -4.90 -22.97
C ALA A 61 -6.24 -6.43 -22.83
N ASN A 62 -5.07 -6.98 -22.51
CA ASN A 62 -4.79 -8.42 -22.48
C ASN A 62 -4.40 -8.93 -21.07
N TYR A 63 -4.60 -8.11 -20.03
CA TYR A 63 -4.23 -8.44 -18.66
C TYR A 63 -5.07 -9.59 -18.08
N ASP A 64 -4.41 -10.52 -17.40
CA ASP A 64 -5.04 -11.64 -16.70
C ASP A 64 -5.36 -11.24 -15.26
N TYR A 65 -6.59 -10.76 -15.02
CA TYR A 65 -7.00 -10.29 -13.70
C TYR A 65 -7.25 -11.47 -12.74
N PRO A 66 -6.83 -11.36 -11.46
CA PRO A 66 -7.01 -12.41 -10.46
C PRO A 66 -8.47 -12.60 -10.01
N ILE A 67 -9.40 -11.79 -10.52
CA ILE A 67 -10.84 -11.88 -10.25
C ILE A 67 -11.58 -12.15 -11.56
N ALA A 68 -12.61 -12.99 -11.53
CA ALA A 68 -13.39 -13.33 -12.72
C ALA A 68 -14.26 -12.14 -13.18
N LEU A 69 -14.30 -11.91 -14.50
CA LEU A 69 -15.07 -10.82 -15.12
C LEU A 69 -16.57 -10.93 -14.88
N ASP A 70 -17.08 -12.15 -14.77
CA ASP A 70 -18.50 -12.48 -14.53
C ASP A 70 -18.83 -12.64 -13.03
N SER A 71 -17.90 -12.30 -12.13
CA SER A 71 -18.14 -12.36 -10.70
C SER A 71 -19.20 -11.36 -10.23
N GLU A 72 -19.89 -11.70 -9.14
CA GLU A 72 -20.90 -10.82 -8.54
C GLU A 72 -20.30 -9.48 -8.08
N ALA A 73 -19.05 -9.48 -7.59
CA ALA A 73 -18.34 -8.26 -7.20
C ALA A 73 -18.17 -7.30 -8.39
N VAL A 74 -17.74 -7.82 -9.55
CA VAL A 74 -17.59 -7.02 -10.77
C VAL A 74 -18.94 -6.49 -11.25
N ALA A 75 -19.97 -7.34 -11.26
CA ALA A 75 -21.31 -6.93 -11.68
C ALA A 75 -21.90 -5.83 -10.78
N ASN A 76 -21.75 -5.97 -9.46
CA ASN A 76 -22.23 -5.00 -8.48
C ASN A 76 -21.49 -3.66 -8.58
N TYR A 77 -20.16 -3.69 -8.71
CA TYR A 77 -19.36 -2.48 -8.88
C TYR A 77 -19.68 -1.77 -10.20
N ALA A 78 -19.73 -2.51 -11.31
CA ALA A 78 -20.09 -1.98 -12.62
C ALA A 78 -21.46 -1.28 -12.60
N LYS A 79 -22.45 -1.89 -11.93
CA LYS A 79 -23.78 -1.31 -11.76
C LYS A 79 -23.76 -0.07 -10.88
N ALA A 80 -23.05 -0.10 -9.75
CA ALA A 80 -23.00 1.00 -8.79
C ALA A 80 -22.45 2.29 -9.42
N TYR A 81 -21.42 2.17 -10.26
CA TYR A 81 -20.73 3.30 -10.87
C TYR A 81 -21.10 3.53 -12.35
N ASN A 82 -22.02 2.73 -12.89
CA ASN A 82 -22.46 2.78 -14.29
C ASN A 82 -21.27 2.72 -15.29
N ILE A 83 -20.39 1.74 -15.09
CA ILE A 83 -19.19 1.50 -15.91
C ILE A 83 -19.22 0.09 -16.52
N SER A 84 -18.31 -0.19 -17.46
CA SER A 84 -18.23 -1.54 -18.05
C SER A 84 -17.75 -2.58 -17.02
N PRO A 85 -18.12 -3.87 -17.16
CA PRO A 85 -17.58 -4.93 -16.32
C PRO A 85 -16.05 -5.01 -16.34
N LYS A 86 -15.42 -4.75 -17.50
CA LYS A 86 -13.95 -4.75 -17.61
C LYS A 86 -13.32 -3.59 -16.83
N ALA A 87 -13.91 -2.40 -16.89
CA ALA A 87 -13.48 -1.26 -16.10
C ALA A 87 -13.65 -1.53 -14.59
N ALA A 88 -14.78 -2.12 -14.19
CA ALA A 88 -15.02 -2.50 -12.80
C ALA A 88 -14.02 -3.56 -12.29
N GLN A 89 -13.74 -4.58 -13.11
CA GLN A 89 -12.73 -5.61 -12.82
C GLN A 89 -11.36 -4.97 -12.57
N HIS A 90 -10.95 -4.07 -13.46
CA HIS A 90 -9.71 -3.33 -13.31
C HIS A 90 -9.68 -2.50 -12.02
N SER A 91 -10.70 -1.69 -11.77
CA SER A 91 -10.80 -0.83 -10.59
C SER A 91 -10.76 -1.62 -9.28
N ILE A 92 -11.45 -2.75 -9.19
CA ILE A 92 -11.40 -3.60 -7.99
C ILE A 92 -9.97 -4.07 -7.72
N VAL A 93 -9.28 -4.56 -8.76
CA VAL A 93 -7.91 -5.09 -8.60
C VAL A 93 -6.93 -3.99 -8.21
N VAL A 94 -6.99 -2.83 -8.87
CA VAL A 94 -6.17 -1.67 -8.52
C VAL A 94 -6.42 -1.23 -7.07
N GLY A 95 -7.68 -1.18 -6.63
CA GLY A 95 -8.05 -0.77 -5.28
C GLY A 95 -7.57 -1.75 -4.21
N MET A 96 -7.64 -3.05 -4.49
CA MET A 96 -7.13 -4.10 -3.58
C MET A 96 -5.60 -4.14 -3.53
N ALA A 97 -4.90 -3.77 -4.61
CA ALA A 97 -3.44 -3.69 -4.65
C ALA A 97 -2.87 -2.38 -4.05
N ALA A 98 -3.69 -1.32 -3.97
CA ALA A 98 -3.30 0.00 -3.50
C ALA A 98 -2.53 0.06 -2.14
N PRO A 99 -2.76 -0.85 -1.17
CA PRO A 99 -1.97 -0.88 0.06
C PRO A 99 -0.45 -0.98 -0.15
N GLU A 100 0.02 -1.60 -1.25
CA GLU A 100 1.46 -1.68 -1.57
C GLU A 100 2.09 -0.28 -1.68
N ALA A 101 1.48 0.58 -2.50
CA ALA A 101 1.96 1.94 -2.72
C ALA A 101 1.76 2.81 -1.48
N LEU A 102 0.60 2.67 -0.83
CA LEU A 102 0.25 3.44 0.36
C LEU A 102 1.29 3.25 1.48
N GLY A 103 1.63 1.99 1.82
CA GLY A 103 2.61 1.71 2.87
C GLY A 103 3.95 2.42 2.65
N LYS A 104 4.51 2.28 1.43
CA LYS A 104 5.79 2.90 1.05
C LYS A 104 5.76 4.43 1.13
N ILE A 105 4.62 5.07 0.81
CA ILE A 105 4.47 6.52 0.91
C ILE A 105 4.34 6.96 2.37
N LEU A 106 3.59 6.20 3.19
CA LEU A 106 3.44 6.50 4.62
C LEU A 106 4.77 6.46 5.36
N ASP A 107 5.68 5.56 4.98
CA ASP A 107 7.03 5.49 5.57
C ASP A 107 7.80 6.81 5.39
N GLN A 108 7.64 7.50 4.26
CA GLN A 108 8.26 8.81 4.03
C GLN A 108 7.53 9.98 4.73
N LEU A 109 6.30 9.76 5.20
CA LEU A 109 5.45 10.78 5.85
C LEU A 109 5.39 10.63 7.37
N ALA A 110 6.26 9.81 7.97
CA ALA A 110 6.20 9.36 9.37
C ALA A 110 6.21 10.46 10.46
N ASP A 111 6.51 11.72 10.14
CA ASP A 111 6.59 12.82 11.13
C ASP A 111 5.30 13.66 11.25
N GLY A 112 4.13 13.02 11.23
CA GLY A 112 2.84 13.74 11.36
C GLY A 112 2.47 14.59 10.13
N LYS A 113 3.14 14.37 8.99
CA LYS A 113 2.83 15.04 7.71
C LYS A 113 1.63 14.41 6.99
N TYR A 114 1.28 13.19 7.36
CA TYR A 114 0.11 12.47 6.85
C TYR A 114 -1.16 12.79 7.67
N ILE A 115 -2.27 13.09 6.97
CA ILE A 115 -3.58 13.37 7.58
C ILE A 115 -4.57 12.23 7.32
N GLY A 116 -4.60 11.68 6.11
CA GLY A 116 -5.57 10.68 5.70
C GLY A 116 -5.40 10.26 4.25
N HIS A 117 -6.10 9.21 3.82
CA HIS A 117 -6.16 8.83 2.41
C HIS A 117 -7.56 8.39 2.01
N THR A 118 -7.83 8.46 0.71
CA THR A 118 -9.06 7.96 0.08
C THR A 118 -8.71 7.32 -1.25
N LEU A 119 -9.32 6.17 -1.54
CA LEU A 119 -9.38 5.64 -2.89
C LEU A 119 -10.62 6.18 -3.59
N THR A 120 -10.45 6.82 -4.74
CA THR A 120 -11.58 7.25 -5.55
C THR A 120 -12.21 6.05 -6.25
N ASP A 121 -13.53 6.06 -6.38
CA ASP A 121 -14.25 4.98 -7.03
C ASP A 121 -14.49 5.24 -8.53
N GLY A 122 -15.00 4.22 -9.22
CA GLY A 122 -15.36 4.25 -10.63
C GLY A 122 -14.22 3.83 -11.55
N GLU A 123 -14.34 4.18 -12.83
CA GLU A 123 -13.38 3.78 -13.87
C GLU A 123 -12.00 4.45 -13.72
N LYS A 124 -11.95 5.63 -13.09
CA LYS A 124 -10.71 6.40 -12.86
C LYS A 124 -10.33 6.37 -11.39
N MET A 125 -10.05 5.18 -10.91
CA MET A 125 -9.58 4.98 -9.54
C MET A 125 -8.22 5.67 -9.33
N SER A 126 -8.05 6.31 -8.18
CA SER A 126 -6.82 6.95 -7.76
C SER A 126 -6.69 6.91 -6.24
N LEU A 127 -5.45 6.89 -5.75
CA LEU A 127 -5.14 7.04 -4.34
C LEU A 127 -4.84 8.51 -4.05
N VAL A 128 -5.72 9.15 -3.28
CA VAL A 128 -5.52 10.53 -2.83
C VAL A 128 -5.02 10.50 -1.39
N ILE A 129 -3.80 10.99 -1.17
CA ILE A 129 -3.17 11.09 0.15
C ILE A 129 -3.24 12.55 0.57
N THR A 130 -4.02 12.82 1.61
CA THR A 130 -4.12 14.15 2.22
C THR A 130 -2.97 14.34 3.21
N THR A 131 -2.24 15.45 3.03
CA THR A 131 -1.06 15.79 3.84
C THR A 131 -1.18 17.20 4.41
N THR A 132 -0.28 17.55 5.32
CA THR A 132 -0.09 18.93 5.81
C THR A 132 0.45 19.84 4.71
N ALA A 133 0.27 21.16 4.83
CA ALA A 133 0.79 22.17 3.89
C ALA A 133 2.33 22.17 3.70
N ASP A 134 3.05 21.55 4.65
CA ASP A 134 4.51 21.36 4.63
C ASP A 134 4.95 20.23 3.67
N VAL A 135 4.02 19.58 2.98
CA VAL A 135 4.31 18.59 1.93
C VAL A 135 4.04 19.21 0.57
N VAL A 136 4.87 18.89 -0.42
CA VAL A 136 4.66 19.29 -1.81
C VAL A 136 3.47 18.53 -2.40
N GLY A 137 2.55 19.25 -3.02
CA GLY A 137 1.45 18.65 -3.76
C GLY A 137 1.92 18.19 -5.14
N GLU A 138 1.63 16.94 -5.48
CA GLU A 138 2.08 16.33 -6.73
C GLU A 138 1.17 15.16 -7.15
N THR A 139 1.32 14.73 -8.39
CA THR A 139 0.65 13.55 -8.94
C THR A 139 1.69 12.59 -9.49
N HIS A 140 1.50 11.30 -9.26
CA HIS A 140 2.42 10.26 -9.71
C HIS A 140 1.68 9.03 -10.21
N GLU A 141 2.29 8.27 -11.12
CA GLU A 141 1.75 6.99 -11.60
C GLU A 141 2.60 5.85 -11.05
N TYR A 142 2.03 5.08 -10.13
CA TYR A 142 2.70 3.97 -9.50
C TYR A 142 2.45 2.65 -10.24
N VAL A 143 3.48 1.85 -10.49
CA VAL A 143 3.35 0.52 -11.08
C VAL A 143 3.53 -0.54 -10.00
N PHE A 144 2.51 -1.36 -9.77
CA PHE A 144 2.56 -2.39 -8.73
C PHE A 144 3.60 -3.47 -9.04
N ALA A 145 4.34 -3.91 -8.02
CA ALA A 145 5.21 -5.07 -8.11
C ALA A 145 4.56 -6.33 -7.50
N ASP A 146 3.59 -6.16 -6.60
CA ASP A 146 2.87 -7.27 -5.98
C ASP A 146 2.13 -8.11 -7.03
N ASN A 147 2.16 -9.44 -6.86
CA ASN A 147 1.59 -10.38 -7.84
C ASN A 147 0.09 -10.17 -8.09
N PHE A 148 -0.67 -9.63 -7.14
CA PHE A 148 -2.10 -9.42 -7.31
C PHE A 148 -2.42 -8.35 -8.36
N GLY A 149 -1.64 -7.26 -8.39
CA GLY A 149 -1.85 -6.12 -9.29
C GLY A 149 -0.68 -5.88 -10.25
N LYS A 150 0.26 -6.83 -10.36
CA LYS A 150 1.57 -6.64 -10.97
C LYS A 150 1.52 -5.96 -12.34
N GLY A 151 2.25 -4.85 -12.48
CA GLY A 151 2.30 -4.09 -13.73
C GLY A 151 1.09 -3.19 -14.00
N LEU A 152 0.00 -3.31 -13.24
CA LEU A 152 -1.09 -2.33 -13.29
C LEU A 152 -0.65 -0.99 -12.68
N VAL A 153 -1.30 0.07 -13.13
CA VAL A 153 -0.96 1.44 -12.73
C VAL A 153 -2.00 1.96 -11.73
N LEU A 154 -1.51 2.50 -10.61
CA LEU A 154 -2.28 3.28 -9.66
C LEU A 154 -1.92 4.76 -9.80
N PRO A 155 -2.86 5.62 -10.23
CA PRO A 155 -2.70 7.07 -10.11
C PRO A 155 -2.70 7.48 -8.64
N ILE A 156 -1.71 8.28 -8.24
CA ILE A 156 -1.55 8.79 -6.88
C ILE A 156 -1.57 10.32 -6.92
N VAL A 157 -2.26 10.92 -5.95
CA VAL A 157 -2.33 12.36 -5.74
C VAL A 157 -1.92 12.67 -4.31
N ILE A 158 -0.83 13.43 -4.15
CA ILE A 158 -0.46 14.04 -2.87
C ILE A 158 -1.16 15.39 -2.79
N ALA A 159 -2.08 15.53 -1.84
CA ALA A 159 -2.98 16.66 -1.69
C ALA A 159 -2.75 17.37 -0.35
N PRO A 160 -1.82 18.35 -0.28
CA PRO A 160 -1.64 19.18 0.90
C PRO A 160 -2.91 19.96 1.20
N LYS A 161 -3.30 19.98 2.47
CA LYS A 161 -4.35 20.88 2.96
C LYS A 161 -3.74 21.94 3.84
N ASP A 162 -4.17 23.17 3.62
CA ASP A 162 -3.98 24.25 4.58
C ASP A 162 -4.77 23.88 5.84
N THR A 163 -4.07 23.72 6.95
CA THR A 163 -4.71 23.70 8.27
C THR A 163 -5.22 25.12 8.56
N PRO A 164 -6.52 25.32 8.85
CA PRO A 164 -7.05 26.62 9.21
C PRO A 164 -6.46 27.18 10.51
#